data_AF-A0A800C679-F1
#
_entry.id   AF-A0A800C679-F1
#
_cell.length_a   1.000
_cell.length_b   1.000
_cell.length_c   1.000
_cell.angle_alpha   90.00
_cell.angle_beta   90.00
_cell.angle_gamma   90.00
#
_symmetry.space_group_name_H-M   'P 1'
#
loop_
_entity.id
_entity.type
_entity.pdbx_description
1 polymer ?
#
loop_
_entity_poly.entity_id
_entity_poly.type
_entity_poly.pdbx_seq_one_letter_code
_entity_poly.pdbx_strand_id
1 'polypeptide(L)'
;QEETFRHFCQSLNLSIPHALEVRHPSWVNDRLFSILQEHNMAFCIADTAGRYPYHEEVTADFVYVRLHGSKKLYASDYTEKELRLWANKIKEWNTETFLYFDNDFGGYAVKNARQLKEILNLH
;
A
#
# COMPACT_ATOMS: atom_id res chain seq x y z
N GLN A 1 -9.44 -18.98 10.60
CA GLN A 1 -8.73 -17.73 10.27
C GLN A 1 -9.50 -16.94 9.22
N GLU A 2 -9.82 -17.52 8.05
CA GLU A 2 -10.63 -16.85 7.02
C GLU A 2 -12.05 -16.48 7.51
N GLU A 3 -12.79 -17.43 8.08
CA GLU A 3 -14.13 -17.18 8.62
C GLU A 3 -14.13 -16.10 9.72
N THR A 4 -13.11 -16.13 10.60
CA THR A 4 -12.88 -15.09 11.61
C THR A 4 -12.66 -13.72 10.97
N PHE A 5 -11.89 -13.65 9.88
CA PHE A 5 -11.65 -12.39 9.17
C PHE A 5 -12.91 -11.89 8.46
N ARG A 6 -13.69 -12.78 7.82
CA ARG A 6 -14.99 -12.44 7.23
C ARG A 6 -15.95 -11.86 8.27
N HIS A 7 -16.07 -12.49 9.44
CA HIS A 7 -16.89 -11.96 10.54
C HIS A 7 -16.38 -10.60 11.03
N PHE A 8 -15.07 -10.40 11.11
CA PHE A 8 -14.49 -9.08 11.42
C PHE A 8 -14.90 -8.04 10.38
N CYS A 9 -14.76 -8.32 9.08
CA CYS A 9 -15.15 -7.40 7.99
C CYS A 9 -16.64 -7.01 8.06
N GLN A 10 -17.52 -7.96 8.39
CA GLN A 10 -18.96 -7.69 8.56
C GLN A 10 -19.28 -6.75 9.73
N SER A 11 -18.40 -6.66 10.73
CA SER A 11 -18.55 -5.76 11.87
C SER A 11 -18.10 -4.33 11.60
N LEU A 12 -17.41 -4.09 10.47
CA LEU A 12 -16.86 -2.78 10.16
C LEU A 12 -17.96 -1.84 9.67
N ASN A 13 -17.82 -0.55 10.01
CA ASN A 13 -18.61 0.48 9.37
C ASN A 13 -18.09 0.72 7.95
N LEU A 14 -18.84 0.25 6.95
CA LEU A 14 -18.48 0.36 5.53
C LEU A 14 -18.61 1.78 4.97
N SER A 15 -19.13 2.74 5.75
CA SER A 15 -19.09 4.16 5.37
C SER A 15 -17.70 4.80 5.55
N ILE A 16 -16.75 4.07 6.13
CA ILE A 16 -15.38 4.50 6.36
C ILE A 16 -14.47 3.65 5.46
N PRO A 17 -13.54 4.24 4.68
CA PRO A 17 -12.58 3.47 3.91
C PRO A 17 -11.66 2.64 4.81
N HIS A 18 -11.48 1.36 4.48
CA HIS A 18 -10.60 0.44 5.22
C HIS A 18 -9.48 -0.07 4.33
N ALA A 19 -8.30 -0.27 4.92
CA ALA A 19 -7.18 -0.93 4.26
C ALA A 19 -6.60 -2.04 5.16
N LEU A 20 -6.19 -3.15 4.55
CA LEU A 20 -5.55 -4.27 5.25
C LEU A 20 -4.11 -4.45 4.77
N GLU A 21 -3.17 -4.39 5.72
CA GLU A 21 -1.77 -4.73 5.46
C GLU A 21 -1.42 -6.08 6.04
N VAL A 22 -1.07 -7.02 5.17
CA VAL A 22 -0.71 -8.38 5.57
C VAL A 22 0.79 -8.48 5.87
N ARG A 23 1.13 -9.27 6.89
CA ARG A 23 2.51 -9.49 7.35
C ARG A 23 2.98 -10.93 7.22
N HIS A 24 2.16 -11.80 6.63
CA HIS A 24 2.48 -13.22 6.46
C HIS A 24 2.06 -13.72 5.06
N PRO A 25 2.94 -14.42 4.30
CA PRO A 25 2.67 -14.80 2.91
C PRO A 25 1.43 -15.66 2.69
N SER A 26 1.02 -16.44 3.68
CA SER A 26 -0.19 -17.28 3.59
C SER A 26 -1.48 -16.51 3.30
N TRP A 27 -1.48 -15.19 3.51
CA TRP A 27 -2.62 -14.32 3.27
C TRP A 27 -2.66 -13.75 1.85
N VAL A 28 -1.58 -13.83 1.08
CA VAL A 28 -1.55 -13.33 -0.31
C VAL A 28 -2.11 -14.41 -1.23
N ASN A 29 -3.43 -14.39 -1.43
CA ASN A 29 -4.15 -15.36 -2.27
C ASN A 29 -5.52 -14.81 -2.69
N ASP A 30 -6.09 -15.41 -3.75
CA ASP A 30 -7.37 -15.00 -4.35
C ASP A 30 -8.55 -14.97 -3.36
N ARG A 31 -8.53 -15.81 -2.31
CA ARG A 31 -9.60 -15.84 -1.31
C ARG A 31 -9.59 -14.59 -0.45
N LEU A 32 -8.41 -14.12 -0.03
CA LEU A 32 -8.31 -12.84 0.68
C LEU A 32 -8.78 -11.70 -0.24
N PHE A 33 -8.29 -11.63 -1.48
CA PHE A 33 -8.63 -10.55 -2.39
C PHE A 33 -10.13 -10.48 -2.68
N SER A 34 -10.79 -11.63 -2.83
CA SER A 34 -12.25 -11.70 -2.96
C SER A 34 -12.97 -11.10 -1.73
N ILE A 35 -12.53 -11.41 -0.51
CA ILE A 35 -13.11 -10.85 0.73
C ILE A 35 -12.95 -9.32 0.75
N LEU A 36 -11.77 -8.83 0.39
CA LEU A 36 -11.46 -7.41 0.38
C LEU A 36 -12.33 -6.66 -0.65
N GLN A 37 -12.47 -7.22 -1.86
CA GLN A 37 -13.35 -6.70 -2.92
C GLN A 37 -14.82 -6.66 -2.50
N GLU A 38 -15.33 -7.72 -1.87
CA GLU A 38 -16.71 -7.78 -1.36
C GLU A 38 -17.03 -6.65 -0.37
N HIS A 39 -16.03 -6.13 0.36
CA HIS A 39 -16.20 -5.10 1.39
C HIS A 39 -15.62 -3.73 0.98
N ASN A 40 -15.21 -3.56 -0.28
CA ASN A 40 -14.50 -2.35 -0.75
C ASN A 40 -13.32 -1.94 0.17
N MET A 41 -12.53 -2.93 0.61
CA MET A 41 -11.37 -2.74 1.47
C MET A 41 -10.10 -2.80 0.63
N ALA A 42 -9.22 -1.81 0.75
CA ALA A 42 -7.98 -1.79 -0.02
C ALA A 42 -6.96 -2.78 0.54
N PHE A 43 -6.39 -3.62 -0.32
CA PHE A 43 -5.15 -4.32 -0.01
C PHE A 43 -4.01 -3.31 0.07
N CYS A 44 -3.31 -3.26 1.20
CA CYS A 44 -2.17 -2.37 1.37
C CYS A 44 -0.96 -2.91 0.60
N ILE A 45 -0.62 -2.27 -0.50
CA ILE A 45 0.60 -2.54 -1.28
C ILE A 45 1.79 -1.98 -0.49
N ALA A 46 2.56 -2.86 0.13
CA ALA A 46 3.62 -2.47 1.06
C ALA A 46 5.02 -2.83 0.54
N ASP A 47 5.89 -1.83 0.38
CA ASP A 47 7.31 -2.06 0.11
C ASP A 47 8.11 -2.05 1.41
N THR A 48 8.60 -3.23 1.79
CA THR A 48 9.15 -3.52 3.11
C THR A 48 10.60 -4.01 3.06
N ALA A 49 11.35 -3.66 2.00
CA ALA A 49 12.70 -4.18 1.76
C ALA A 49 12.77 -5.72 1.82
N GLY A 50 11.73 -6.39 1.32
CA GLY A 50 11.61 -7.85 1.31
C GLY A 50 11.29 -8.50 2.66
N ARG A 51 11.00 -7.73 3.73
CA ARG A 51 10.68 -8.27 5.06
C ARG A 51 9.33 -9.00 5.10
N TYR A 52 8.34 -8.45 4.40
CA TYR A 52 6.96 -8.90 4.33
C TYR A 52 6.57 -9.15 2.87
N PRO A 53 5.54 -9.97 2.60
CA PRO A 53 5.16 -10.28 1.23
C PRO A 53 4.77 -9.02 0.44
N TYR A 54 5.27 -8.93 -0.79
CA TYR A 54 4.90 -7.90 -1.74
C TYR A 54 3.88 -8.46 -2.73
N HIS A 55 2.80 -7.72 -2.96
CA HIS A 55 1.82 -8.02 -3.98
C HIS A 55 1.11 -6.72 -4.39
N GLU A 56 0.63 -6.65 -5.62
CA GLU A 56 -0.07 -5.50 -6.17
C GLU A 56 -1.44 -5.96 -6.65
N GLU A 57 -2.44 -5.74 -5.82
CA GLU A 57 -3.84 -6.06 -6.15
C GLU A 57 -4.72 -4.87 -5.76
N VAL A 58 -5.59 -4.44 -6.67
CA VAL A 58 -6.53 -3.35 -6.44
C VAL A 58 -7.88 -3.97 -6.04
N THR A 59 -8.19 -3.90 -4.75
CA THR A 59 -9.39 -4.55 -4.17
C THR A 59 -10.47 -3.57 -3.71
N ALA A 60 -10.29 -2.27 -3.96
CA ALA A 60 -11.25 -1.24 -3.62
C ALA A 60 -11.30 -0.17 -4.71
N ASP A 61 -12.24 0.76 -4.60
CA ASP A 61 -12.32 1.98 -5.41
C ASP A 61 -11.21 3.02 -5.11
N PHE A 62 -10.26 2.66 -4.25
CA PHE A 62 -9.00 3.37 -4.01
C PHE A 62 -7.83 2.38 -3.85
N VAL A 63 -6.62 2.87 -4.09
CA VAL A 63 -5.37 2.16 -3.80
C VAL A 63 -4.75 2.69 -2.53
N TYR A 64 -4.21 1.80 -1.70
CA TYR A 64 -3.50 2.16 -0.48
C TYR A 64 -2.08 1.60 -0.51
N VAL A 65 -1.08 2.49 -0.42
CA VAL A 65 0.35 2.15 -0.53
C VAL A 65 1.10 2.59 0.71
N ARG A 66 1.97 1.72 1.23
CA ARG A 66 2.93 2.07 2.29
C ARG A 66 4.36 1.76 1.85
N LEU A 67 5.20 2.79 1.88
CA LEU A 67 6.60 2.72 1.47
C LEU A 67 7.50 2.77 2.70
N HIS A 68 7.88 1.60 3.22
CA HIS A 68 8.73 1.49 4.41
C HIS A 68 10.23 1.61 4.08
N GLY A 69 10.61 1.72 2.80
CA GLY A 69 12.00 1.80 2.35
C GLY A 69 12.41 0.59 1.51
N SER A 70 13.08 0.83 0.37
CA SER A 70 13.33 -0.20 -0.65
C SER A 70 14.49 -1.16 -0.32
N LYS A 71 15.44 -0.76 0.52
CA LYS A 71 16.66 -1.55 0.82
C LYS A 71 16.80 -1.93 2.29
N LYS A 72 16.33 -1.06 3.16
CA LYS A 72 16.32 -1.25 4.61
C LYS A 72 14.99 -0.73 5.14
N LEU A 73 14.28 -1.63 5.80
CA LEU A 73 13.02 -1.32 6.46
C LEU A 73 13.18 -0.11 7.39
N TYR A 74 12.31 0.88 7.20
CA TYR A 74 12.20 2.18 7.85
C TYR A 74 13.37 3.16 7.66
N ALA A 75 14.44 2.79 6.96
CA ALA A 75 15.71 3.53 7.05
C ALA A 75 16.44 3.71 5.71
N SER A 76 15.78 3.42 4.58
CA SER A 76 16.36 3.62 3.26
C SER A 76 15.64 4.71 2.47
N ASP A 77 16.43 5.56 1.83
CA ASP A 77 15.97 6.58 0.90
C ASP A 77 15.55 5.93 -0.43
N TYR A 78 14.48 6.44 -1.05
CA TYR A 78 14.12 6.03 -2.39
C TYR A 78 14.89 6.88 -3.41
N THR A 79 15.49 6.22 -4.39
CA THR A 79 16.08 6.89 -5.54
C THR A 79 15.00 7.48 -6.42
N GLU A 80 15.33 8.52 -7.20
CA GLU A 80 14.41 9.10 -8.17
C GLU A 80 13.87 8.04 -9.16
N LYS A 81 14.70 7.07 -9.54
CA LYS A 81 14.29 5.95 -10.39
C LYS A 81 13.20 5.11 -9.72
N GLU A 82 13.34 4.77 -8.45
CA GLU A 82 12.31 4.03 -7.69
C GLU A 82 11.03 4.86 -7.54
N LEU A 83 11.14 6.17 -7.25
CA LEU A 83 9.99 7.06 -7.18
C LEU A 83 9.25 7.18 -8.52
N ARG A 84 9.97 7.19 -9.65
CA ARG A 84 9.36 7.18 -10.99
C ARG A 84 8.63 5.88 -11.29
N LEU A 85 9.14 4.73 -10.80
CA LEU A 85 8.42 3.46 -10.90
C LEU A 85 7.11 3.49 -10.12
N TRP A 86 7.12 4.04 -8.90
CA TRP A 86 5.89 4.26 -8.13
C TRP A 86 4.92 5.21 -8.83
N ALA A 87 5.41 6.32 -9.39
CA ALA A 87 4.59 7.25 -10.15
C ALA A 87 3.93 6.59 -11.37
N ASN A 88 4.62 5.67 -12.04
CA ASN A 88 4.04 4.91 -13.15
C ASN A 88 2.95 3.94 -12.66
N LYS A 89 3.19 3.18 -11.59
CA LYS A 89 2.18 2.29 -10.98
C LYS A 89 0.91 3.06 -10.60
N ILE A 90 1.05 4.22 -9.96
CA ILE A 90 -0.08 5.09 -9.59
C ILE A 90 -0.91 5.48 -10.82
N LYS A 91 -0.24 5.81 -11.94
CA LYS A 91 -0.92 6.14 -13.21
C LYS A 91 -1.59 4.92 -13.84
N GLU A 92 -0.95 3.75 -13.78
CA GLU A 92 -1.46 2.50 -14.33
C GLU A 92 -2.70 2.00 -13.60
N TRP A 93 -2.76 2.12 -12.26
CA TRP A 93 -3.96 1.79 -11.49
C TRP A 93 -5.15 2.69 -11.82
N ASN A 94 -4.89 3.91 -12.32
CA ASN A 94 -5.91 4.86 -12.79
C ASN A 94 -7.08 5.03 -11.79
N THR A 95 -6.75 5.04 -10.51
CA THR A 95 -7.67 5.06 -9.38
C THR A 95 -7.09 5.95 -8.29
N GLU A 96 -7.94 6.59 -7.46
CA GLU A 96 -7.46 7.41 -6.34
C GLU A 96 -6.48 6.61 -5.48
N THR A 97 -5.29 7.17 -5.23
CA THR A 97 -4.22 6.46 -4.53
C THR A 97 -3.77 7.24 -3.31
N PHE A 98 -3.91 6.63 -2.14
CA PHE A 98 -3.34 7.09 -0.88
C PHE A 98 -1.99 6.42 -0.66
N LEU A 99 -0.91 7.18 -0.72
CA LEU A 99 0.45 6.68 -0.54
C LEU A 99 1.14 7.36 0.63
N TYR A 100 1.67 6.55 1.55
CA TYR A 100 2.38 7.01 2.73
C TYR A 100 3.81 6.50 2.75
N PHE A 101 4.75 7.40 3.03
CA PHE A 101 6.14 7.05 3.31
C PHE A 101 6.31 6.83 4.81
N ASP A 102 6.91 5.71 5.18
CA ASP A 102 7.16 5.27 6.56
C ASP A 102 8.68 5.14 6.84
N ASN A 103 9.53 5.54 5.89
CA ASN A 103 10.99 5.42 5.95
C ASN A 103 11.66 6.56 6.77
N ASP A 104 11.18 6.77 7.99
CA ASP A 104 11.47 7.97 8.80
C ASP A 104 12.80 7.97 9.56
N PHE A 105 13.49 6.83 9.72
CA PHE A 105 14.65 6.75 10.61
C PHE A 105 15.78 7.73 10.26
N GLY A 106 15.87 8.14 8.97
CA GLY A 106 16.81 9.16 8.49
C GLY A 106 16.16 10.47 8.02
N GLY A 107 14.87 10.70 8.31
CA GLY A 107 14.12 11.85 7.79
C GLY A 107 13.78 11.75 6.29
N TYR A 108 13.87 10.55 5.71
CA TYR A 108 13.69 10.35 4.28
C TYR A 108 12.24 10.45 3.81
N ALA A 109 11.26 10.14 4.66
CA ALA A 109 9.85 10.12 4.23
C ALA A 109 9.39 11.47 3.68
N VAL A 110 9.68 12.57 4.38
CA VAL A 110 9.29 13.93 3.93
C VAL A 110 9.97 14.30 2.61
N LYS A 111 11.26 13.98 2.48
CA LYS A 111 12.02 14.21 1.24
C LYS A 111 11.39 13.43 0.08
N ASN A 112 11.17 12.14 0.25
CA ASN A 112 10.62 11.27 -0.78
C ASN A 112 9.18 11.65 -1.17
N ALA A 113 8.35 12.02 -0.19
CA ALA A 113 6.99 12.51 -0.44
C ALA A 113 7.00 13.77 -1.31
N ARG A 114 7.91 14.72 -1.04
CA ARG A 114 8.05 15.93 -1.86
C ARG A 114 8.52 15.61 -3.28
N GLN A 115 9.53 14.77 -3.43
CA GLN A 115 10.03 14.35 -4.74
C GLN A 115 8.97 13.60 -5.55
N LEU A 116 8.18 12.73 -4.92
CA LEU A 116 7.10 12.03 -5.61
C LEU A 116 5.98 12.98 -6.05
N LYS A 117 5.62 13.97 -5.22
CA LYS A 117 4.68 15.03 -5.60
C LYS A 117 5.15 15.80 -6.83
N GLU A 118 6.43 16.16 -6.87
CA GLU A 118 7.04 16.83 -8.03
C GLU A 118 6.96 15.94 -9.29
N ILE A 119 7.30 14.65 -9.19
CA ILE A 119 7.22 13.69 -10.29
C ILE A 119 5.78 13.52 -10.81
N LEU A 120 4.79 13.58 -9.91
CA LEU A 120 3.37 13.46 -10.22
C LEU A 120 2.71 14.80 -10.63
N ASN A 121 3.42 15.92 -10.54
CA ASN A 121 2.89 17.28 -10.72
C ASN A 121 1.71 17.60 -9.77
N LEU A 122 1.80 17.15 -8.50
CA LEU A 122 0.86 17.48 -7.44
C LEU A 122 1.36 18.73 -6.70
N HIS A 123 0.62 19.84 -6.83
CA HIS A 123 0.93 21.12 -6.16
C HIS A 123 0.14 21.28 -4.86
#